data_AF-A0A369ABM4-F1
#
_entry.id   AF-A0A369ABM4-F1
#
_cell.length_a   1.000
_cell.length_b   1.000
_cell.length_c   1.000
_cell.angle_alpha   90.00
_cell.angle_beta   90.00
_cell.angle_gamma   90.00
#
_symmetry.space_group_name_H-M   'P 1'
#
loop_
_entity.id
_entity.type
_entity.pdbx_description
1 polymer ?
#
loop_
_entity_poly.entity_id
_entity_poly.type
_entity_poly.pdbx_seq_one_letter_code
_entity_poly.pdbx_strand_id
1 'polypeptide(L)' 'MNRSPLRDKSYSFSVNIVRLIQYLQTEKKEFILSKQLLRSGTAIGALLREAEFG' A
#
# COMPACT_ATOMS: atom_id res chain seq x y z
N MET A 1 22.37 4.81 7.05
CA MET A 1 21.20 4.08 6.52
C MET A 1 21.13 4.32 5.02
N ASN A 2 21.32 3.28 4.22
CA ASN A 2 21.25 3.39 2.76
C ASN A 2 19.79 3.64 2.37
N ARG A 3 19.46 4.82 1.84
CA ARG A 3 18.09 5.15 1.43
C ARG A 3 17.82 4.49 0.09
N SER A 4 17.13 3.36 0.09
CA SER A 4 16.64 2.75 -1.15
C SER A 4 15.46 3.58 -1.66
N PRO A 5 15.54 4.20 -2.86
CA PRO A 5 14.41 4.93 -3.42
C PRO A 5 13.16 4.05 -3.58
N LEU A 6 13.36 2.75 -3.77
CA LEU A 6 12.28 1.76 -3.86
C LEU A 6 11.55 1.58 -2.53
N ARG A 7 12.29 1.56 -1.41
CA ARG A 7 11.73 1.45 -0.06
C ARG A 7 10.93 2.69 0.33
N ASP A 8 11.47 3.88 0.08
CA ASP A 8 10.80 5.13 0.44
C ASP A 8 9.52 5.32 -0.41
N LYS A 9 9.58 5.01 -1.71
CA LYS A 9 8.42 5.09 -2.61
C LYS A 9 7.35 4.05 -2.28
N SER A 10 7.71 2.80 -1.99
CA SER A 10 6.74 1.74 -1.67
C SER A 10 6.02 2.00 -0.35
N TYR A 11 6.73 2.53 0.65
CA TYR A 11 6.13 2.96 1.91
C TYR A 11 5.14 4.12 1.70
N SER A 12 5.57 5.18 0.99
CA SER A 12 4.69 6.31 0.67
C SER A 12 3.46 5.89 -0.12
N PHE A 13 3.63 4.99 -1.09
CA PHE A 13 2.54 4.40 -1.86
C PHE A 13 1.54 3.65 -0.96
N SER A 14 2.03 2.83 -0.03
CA SER A 14 1.18 2.08 0.91
C SER A 14 0.31 3.01 1.76
N VAL A 15 0.87 4.13 2.23
CA VAL A 15 0.13 5.16 2.98
C VAL A 15 -0.96 5.80 2.11
N ASN A 16 -0.66 6.09 0.84
CA ASN A 16 -1.64 6.65 -0.10
C ASN A 16 -2.77 5.68 -0.41
N ILE A 17 -2.48 4.37 -0.53
CA ILE A 17 -3.50 3.34 -0.71
C ILE A 17 -4.46 3.34 0.48
N VAL A 18 -3.96 3.38 1.72
CA VAL A 18 -4.82 3.40 2.91
C VAL A 18 -5.78 4.61 2.89
N ARG A 19 -5.27 5.80 2.54
CA ARG A 19 -6.10 7.01 2.41
C ARG A 19 -7.15 6.89 1.29
N LEU A 20 -6.77 6.31 0.16
CA LEU A 20 -7.70 6.04 -0.94
C LEU A 20 -8.80 5.06 -0.54
N ILE A 21 -8.47 3.99 0.19
CA ILE A 21 -9.47 3.03 0.67
C ILE A 21 -10.44 3.70 1.64
N GLN A 22 -9.94 4.55 2.55
CA GLN A 22 -10.81 5.34 3.43
C GLN A 22 -11.80 6.17 2.61
N TYR A 23 -11.34 6.92 1.62
CA TYR A 23 -12.21 7.70 0.73
C TYR A 23 -13.23 6.85 -0.03
N LEU A 24 -12.80 5.74 -0.62
CA LEU A 24 -13.68 4.84 -1.38
C LEU A 24 -14.78 4.24 -0.50
N GLN A 25 -14.45 3.89 0.75
CA GLN A 25 -15.40 3.29 1.68
C GLN A 25 -16.32 4.33 2.34
N THR A 26 -15.80 5.51 2.72
CA THR A 26 -16.61 6.55 3.39
C THR A 26 -17.49 7.31 2.41
N GLU A 27 -16.91 7.80 1.32
CA GLU A 27 -17.57 8.73 0.38
C GLU A 27 -18.29 8.00 -0.75
N LYS A 28 -17.67 6.94 -1.28
CA LYS A 28 -18.22 6.22 -2.45
C LYS A 28 -18.99 4.97 -2.09
N LYS A 29 -18.94 4.53 -0.82
CA LYS A 29 -19.54 3.27 -0.36
C LYS A 29 -19.13 2.07 -1.22
N GLU A 30 -17.89 2.08 -1.70
CA GLU A 30 -17.31 0.99 -2.49
C GLU A 30 -16.45 0.10 -1.58
N PHE A 31 -16.80 -1.19 -1.48
CA PHE A 31 -16.24 -2.11 -0.47
C PHE A 31 -15.58 -3.36 -1.06
N ILE A 32 -15.83 -3.70 -2.32
CA ILE A 32 -15.37 -4.95 -2.92
C ILE A 32 -14.04 -4.74 -3.61
N LEU A 33 -13.95 -3.76 -4.50
CA LEU A 33 -12.71 -3.43 -5.21
C LEU A 33 -11.71 -2.75 -4.28
N SER A 34 -12.18 -1.91 -3.35
CA SER A 34 -11.35 -1.24 -2.36
C SER A 34 -10.63 -2.24 -1.44
N LYS A 35 -11.25 -3.37 -1.10
CA LYS A 35 -10.57 -4.47 -0.38
C LYS A 35 -9.48 -5.14 -1.21
N GLN A 36 -9.72 -5.38 -2.49
CA GLN A 36 -8.69 -5.95 -3.38
C GLN A 36 -7.51 -5.00 -3.53
N LEU A 37 -7.78 -3.71 -3.69
CA LEU A 37 -6.79 -2.66 -3.80
C LEU A 37 -6.00 -2.46 -2.50
N LEU A 38 -6.64 -2.57 -1.33
CA LEU A 38 -5.94 -2.52 -0.03
C LEU A 38 -4.87 -3.61 0.05
N ARG A 39 -5.26 -4.85 -0.28
CA ARG A 39 -4.38 -6.01 -0.20
C ARG A 39 -3.24 -5.91 -1.19
N SER A 40 -3.52 -5.66 -2.47
CA SER A 40 -2.48 -5.56 -3.49
C SER A 40 -1.56 -4.36 -3.28
N GLY A 41 -2.12 -3.22 -2.86
CA GLY A 41 -1.38 -1.98 -2.69
C GLY A 41 -0.42 -2.00 -1.50
N THR A 42 -0.80 -2.65 -0.40
CA THR A 42 0.07 -2.79 0.80
C THR A 42 1.05 -3.96 0.68
N ALA A 43 0.73 -4.99 -0.11
CA ALA A 43 1.62 -6.13 -0.36
C ALA A 43 2.96 -5.72 -1.00
N ILE A 44 3.01 -4.64 -1.78
CA ILE A 44 4.25 -4.19 -2.44
C ILE A 44 5.35 -3.89 -1.41
N GLY A 45 5.00 -3.16 -0.34
CA GLY A 45 5.96 -2.87 0.74
C GLY A 45 6.36 -4.12 1.53
N ALA A 46 5.42 -5.04 1.74
CA ALA A 46 5.67 -6.31 2.43
C ALA A 46 6.61 -7.22 1.61
N LEU A 47 6.37 -7.38 0.32
CA LEU A 47 7.21 -8.18 -0.58
C LEU A 47 8.60 -7.58 -0.74
N LEU A 48 8.72 -6.25 -0.77
CA LEU A 48 10.04 -5.61 -0.79
C LEU A 48 10.81 -5.86 0.51
N ARG A 49 10.12 -5.81 1.65
CA ARG A 49 10.69 -6.14 2.97
C ARG A 49 11.10 -7.60 3.05
N GLU A 50 10.31 -8.51 2.47
CA GLU A 50 10.65 -9.92 2.36
C GLU A 50 11.88 -10.12 1.47
N ALA A 51 11.97 -9.45 0.32
CA ALA A 51 13.15 -9.52 -0.54
C ALA A 51 14.44 -8.94 0.10
N GLU A 52 14.32 -7.97 1.01
CA GLU A 52 15.46 -7.37 1.71
C GLU A 52 15.98 -8.21 2.90
N PHE A 53 15.13 -9.05 3.51
CA PHE A 53 15.44 -9.71 4.79
C PHE A 53 15.11 -11.21 4.84
N GLY A 54 14.43 -11.75 3.83
CA GLY A 54 14.07 -13.16 3.68
C GLY A 54 15.14 -13.98 3.00
#